data_AF-A0A920DXM4-F1
#
_entry.id   AF-A0A920DXM4-F1
#
_cell.length_a   1.000
_cell.length_b   1.000
_cell.length_c   1.000
_cell.angle_alpha   90.00
_cell.angle_beta   90.00
_cell.angle_gamma   90.00
#
_symmetry.space_group_name_H-M   'P 1'
#
loop_
_entity.id
_entity.type
_entity.pdbx_description
1 polymer ?
#
loop_
_entity_poly.entity_id
_entity_poly.type
_entity_poly.pdbx_seq_one_letter_code
_entity_poly.pdbx_strand_id
1 'polypeptide(L)'
;MAEKLFDNFALTNNINLSVSAGGENNKLYFSLNNFRQEGAIEGPKFERISSRINTEFEITENLVVGEHLSIGRSKLNGIAGTIDSETDGDIITPFSAAFEMLPVIPVYDDSQAQWIWNR
;
A
#
# COMPACT_ATOMS: atom_id res chain seq x y z
N MET A 1 -15.70 -14.89 15.40
CA MET A 1 -15.86 -13.55 14.79
C MET A 1 -14.50 -12.95 14.44
N ALA A 2 -13.57 -12.82 15.40
CA ALA A 2 -12.19 -12.37 15.16
C ALA A 2 -11.46 -13.14 14.04
N GLU A 3 -11.65 -14.46 13.95
CA GLU A 3 -11.00 -15.30 12.92
C GLU A 3 -11.44 -15.00 11.48
N LYS A 4 -12.61 -14.38 11.27
CA LYS A 4 -13.12 -14.00 9.93
C LYS A 4 -12.60 -12.65 9.42
N LEU A 5 -12.02 -11.83 10.30
CA LEU A 5 -11.44 -10.53 9.94
C LEU A 5 -10.03 -10.66 9.37
N PHE A 6 -9.35 -11.77 9.67
CA PHE A 6 -8.02 -12.04 9.18
C PHE A 6 -8.10 -12.71 7.82
N ASP A 7 -7.56 -12.05 6.80
CA ASP A 7 -7.28 -12.73 5.55
C ASP A 7 -6.02 -13.58 5.76
N ASN A 8 -6.12 -14.89 5.56
CA ASN A 8 -5.00 -15.83 5.79
C ASN A 8 -3.84 -15.61 4.80
N PHE A 9 -4.02 -14.76 3.78
CA PHE A 9 -3.02 -14.45 2.77
C PHE A 9 -2.80 -12.93 2.62
N ALA A 10 -1.98 -12.35 3.49
CA ALA A 10 -1.44 -11.00 3.32
C ALA A 10 -0.35 -10.98 2.23
N LEU A 11 -0.75 -10.94 0.95
CA LEU A 11 0.18 -10.99 -0.17
C LEU A 11 0.95 -9.68 -0.32
N THR A 12 2.28 -9.78 -0.43
CA THR A 12 3.15 -8.64 -0.76
C THR A 12 3.83 -8.89 -2.10
N ASN A 13 3.57 -7.98 -3.04
CA ASN A 13 4.13 -8.01 -4.38
C ASN A 13 5.09 -6.83 -4.56
N ASN A 14 6.34 -7.13 -4.89
CA ASN A 14 7.35 -6.12 -5.17
C ASN A 14 8.01 -6.43 -6.52
N ILE A 15 7.79 -5.55 -7.49
CA ILE A 15 8.43 -5.60 -8.79
C ILE A 15 9.40 -4.44 -8.87
N ASN A 16 10.68 -4.75 -9.04
CA ASN A 16 11.73 -3.77 -9.25
C ASN A 16 12.38 -4.03 -10.61
N LEU A 17 12.38 -3.00 -11.45
CA LEU A 17 13.10 -2.99 -12.70
C LEU A 17 14.14 -1.88 -12.60
N SER A 18 15.40 -2.21 -12.85
CA SER A 18 16.47 -1.22 -12.88
C SER A 18 17.39 -1.48 -14.06
N VAL A 19 17.82 -0.39 -14.70
CA VAL A 19 18.81 -0.39 -15.76
C VAL A 19 19.93 0.56 -15.34
N SER A 20 21.16 0.09 -15.44
CA SER A 20 22.35 0.88 -15.19
C SER A 20 23.28 0.80 -16.39
N ALA A 21 23.85 1.93 -16.78
CA ALA A 21 24.87 2.03 -17.81
C ALA A 21 26.00 2.93 -17.29
N GLY A 22 27.24 2.63 -17.65
CA GLY A 22 28.37 3.47 -17.26
C GLY A 22 29.56 3.24 -18.17
N GLY A 23 30.23 4.34 -18.52
CA GLY A 23 31.50 4.36 -19.26
C GLY A 23 32.63 4.92 -18.37
N GLU A 24 33.75 5.31 -18.99
CA GLU A 24 34.91 5.87 -18.25
C GLU A 24 34.57 7.17 -17.52
N ASN A 25 33.72 8.03 -18.08
CA ASN A 25 33.44 9.37 -17.56
C ASN A 25 31.94 9.63 -17.26
N ASN A 26 31.10 8.59 -17.31
CA ASN A 26 29.68 8.74 -17.05
C ASN A 26 29.08 7.52 -16.35
N LYS A 27 28.06 7.77 -15.53
CA LYS A 27 27.22 6.73 -14.92
C LYS A 27 25.76 7.18 -15.01
N LEU A 28 24.92 6.27 -15.47
CA LEU A 28 23.50 6.47 -15.67
C LEU A 28 22.77 5.32 -14.99
N TYR A 29 21.78 5.63 -14.19
CA TYR A 29 20.94 4.66 -13.51
C TYR A 29 19.49 5.09 -13.61
N PHE A 30 18.65 4.15 -13.99
CA PHE A 30 17.21 4.29 -14.00
C PHE A 30 16.58 3.12 -13.25
N SER A 31 15.61 3.38 -12.39
CA SER A 31 14.79 2.34 -11.80
C SER A 31 13.32 2.70 -11.74
N LEU A 32 12.49 1.66 -11.81
CA LEU A 32 11.06 1.68 -11.62
C LEU A 32 10.70 0.60 -10.61
N ASN A 33 9.90 0.95 -9.62
CA ASN A 33 9.44 0.05 -8.59
C ASN A 33 7.92 0.13 -8.47
N ASN A 34 7.27 -1.03 -8.46
CA ASN A 34 5.86 -1.17 -8.18
C ASN A 34 5.72 -2.11 -6.97
N PHE A 35 5.17 -1.58 -5.90
CA PHE A 35 4.99 -2.27 -4.63
C PHE A 35 3.50 -2.30 -4.29
N ARG A 36 2.99 -3.48 -3.96
CA ARG A 36 1.61 -3.67 -3.50
C ARG A 36 1.61 -4.60 -2.30
N GLN A 37 0.88 -4.25 -1.27
CA GLN A 37 0.75 -5.02 -0.06
C GLN A 37 -0.69 -5.06 0.38
N GLU A 38 -1.19 -6.28 0.57
CA GLU A 38 -2.47 -6.54 1.20
C GLU A 38 -2.25 -6.67 2.72
N GLY A 39 -3.10 -6.02 3.51
CA GLY A 39 -3.06 -6.09 4.96
C GLY A 39 -3.55 -7.45 5.48
N ALA A 40 -3.15 -7.79 6.70
CA ALA A 40 -3.56 -9.03 7.37
C ALA A 40 -5.04 -9.02 7.83
N ILE A 41 -5.68 -7.86 7.85
CA ILE A 41 -7.11 -7.68 8.14
C ILE A 41 -7.77 -7.31 6.82
N GLU A 42 -9.01 -7.72 6.56
CA GLU A 42 -9.73 -7.30 5.35
C GLU A 42 -9.91 -5.76 5.33
N GLY A 43 -9.33 -5.07 4.33
CA GLY A 43 -9.49 -3.61 4.16
C GLY A 43 -8.22 -2.83 3.79
N PRO A 44 -7.15 -2.83 4.62
CA PRO A 44 -5.98 -2.02 4.38
C PRO A 44 -5.21 -2.55 3.17
N LYS A 45 -5.00 -1.69 2.19
CA LYS A 45 -4.23 -1.97 0.98
C LYS A 45 -3.26 -0.84 0.74
N PHE A 46 -1.99 -1.18 0.57
CA PHE A 46 -0.94 -0.22 0.29
C PHE A 46 -0.36 -0.47 -1.10
N GLU A 47 -0.34 0.57 -1.93
CA GLU A 47 0.27 0.52 -3.25
C GLU A 47 1.21 1.69 -3.43
N ARG A 48 2.40 1.45 -3.98
CA ARG A 48 3.40 2.48 -4.27
C ARG A 48 4.05 2.21 -5.61
N ILE A 49 4.02 3.22 -6.47
CA ILE A 49 4.84 3.29 -7.66
C ILE A 49 5.92 4.35 -7.47
N SER A 50 7.17 4.02 -7.77
CA SER A 50 8.27 4.99 -7.71
C SER A 50 9.23 4.79 -8.87
N SER A 51 9.75 5.88 -9.41
CA SER A 51 10.87 5.87 -10.34
C SER A 51 12.04 6.68 -9.79
N ARG A 52 13.25 6.28 -10.16
CA ARG A 52 14.49 6.97 -9.80
C ARG A 52 15.38 7.08 -11.02
N ILE A 53 15.98 8.25 -11.19
CA ILE A 53 16.97 8.56 -12.21
C ILE A 53 18.18 9.11 -11.47
N ASN A 54 19.35 8.49 -11.67
CA ASN A 54 20.61 9.03 -11.21
C ASN A 54 21.54 9.15 -12.41
N THR A 55 22.13 10.33 -12.61
CA THR A 55 23.14 10.54 -13.63
C THR A 55 24.37 11.19 -13.00
N GLU A 56 25.56 10.78 -13.41
CA GLU A 56 26.84 11.30 -12.93
C GLU A 56 27.76 11.44 -14.14
N PHE A 57 28.34 12.61 -14.30
CA PHE A 57 29.22 12.96 -15.40
C PHE A 57 30.50 13.58 -14.86
N GLU A 58 31.63 13.03 -15.26
CA GLU A 58 32.95 13.56 -14.97
C GLU A 58 33.37 14.47 -16.12
N ILE A 59 33.22 15.78 -15.91
CA ILE A 59 33.52 16.81 -16.93
C ILE A 59 35.04 17.04 -17.03
N THR A 60 35.76 16.85 -15.92
CA THR A 60 37.22 16.97 -15.82
C THR A 60 37.69 16.12 -14.62
N GLU A 61 38.97 15.76 -14.53
CA GLU A 61 39.54 14.94 -13.43
C GLU A 61 39.28 15.52 -12.01
N ASN A 62 38.89 16.80 -11.92
CA ASN A 62 38.58 17.49 -10.67
C ASN A 62 37.14 18.02 -10.59
N LEU A 63 36.28 17.73 -11.58
CA LEU A 63 34.91 18.23 -11.61
C LEU A 63 33.92 17.15 -12.05
N VAL A 64 33.10 16.72 -11.10
CA VAL A 64 31.99 15.78 -11.29
C VAL A 64 30.67 16.51 -11.08
N VAL A 65 29.73 16.32 -12.01
CA VAL A 65 28.37 16.83 -11.93
C VAL A 65 27.42 15.64 -11.92
N GLY A 66 26.56 15.56 -10.91
CA GLY A 66 25.56 14.51 -10.81
C GLY A 66 24.15 15.05 -10.56
N GLU A 67 23.15 14.33 -11.06
CA GLU A 67 21.73 14.55 -10.84
C GLU A 67 21.12 13.32 -10.18
N HIS A 68 20.29 13.55 -9.17
CA HIS A 68 19.55 12.51 -8.47
C HIS A 68 18.09 12.93 -8.38
N LEU A 69 17.24 12.31 -9.18
CA LEU A 69 15.81 12.56 -9.20
C LEU A 69 15.05 11.30 -8.79
N SER A 70 14.21 11.44 -7.77
CA SER A 70 13.32 10.39 -7.31
C SER A 70 11.89 10.92 -7.27
N ILE A 71 10.98 10.23 -7.94
CA ILE A 71 9.55 10.55 -7.91
C ILE A 71 8.75 9.30 -7.55
N GLY A 72 7.71 9.48 -6.76
CA GLY A 72 6.86 8.37 -6.37
C GLY A 72 5.48 8.83 -5.95
N ARG A 73 4.52 7.91 -6.10
CA ARG A 73 3.16 8.05 -5.62
C ARG A 73 2.80 6.80 -4.83
N SER A 74 2.30 7.01 -3.62
CA SER A 74 1.71 5.96 -2.80
C SER A 74 0.23 6.23 -2.59
N LYS A 75 -0.52 5.15 -2.45
CA LYS A 75 -1.91 5.14 -2.02
C LYS A 75 -2.03 4.16 -0.87
N LEU A 76 -2.58 4.64 0.24
CA LEU A 76 -2.94 3.82 1.37
C LEU A 76 -4.47 3.87 1.47
N ASN A 77 -5.11 2.72 1.32
CA ASN A 77 -6.45 2.53 1.83
C ASN A 77 -6.26 1.96 3.24
N GLY A 78 -6.70 2.67 4.26
CA GLY A 78 -6.75 2.18 5.65
C GLY A 78 -8.05 1.44 5.94
N ILE A 79 -8.35 1.26 7.23
CA ILE A 79 -9.59 0.61 7.67
C ILE A 79 -10.61 1.68 8.09
N ALA A 80 -11.90 1.37 8.07
CA ALA A 80 -12.96 2.25 8.55
C ALA A 80 -12.63 2.78 9.95
N GLY A 81 -12.66 4.10 10.13
CA GLY A 81 -12.33 4.79 11.39
C GLY A 81 -10.89 5.32 11.50
N THR A 82 -10.00 5.06 10.53
CA THR A 82 -8.57 5.47 10.65
C THR A 82 -8.06 6.40 9.56
N ILE A 83 -8.91 6.93 8.68
CA ILE A 83 -8.45 7.64 7.45
C ILE A 83 -8.89 9.11 7.37
N ASP A 84 -9.96 9.53 8.04
CA ASP A 84 -10.38 10.93 8.00
C ASP A 84 -9.93 11.66 9.26
N SER A 85 -8.93 12.53 9.10
CA SER A 85 -8.45 13.46 10.13
C SER A 85 -9.50 14.49 10.62
N GLU A 86 -10.74 14.40 10.14
CA GLU A 86 -11.85 15.31 10.47
C GLU A 86 -12.95 14.68 11.35
N THR A 87 -12.83 13.39 11.73
CA THR A 87 -13.90 12.74 12.51
C THR A 87 -13.49 12.55 13.97
N ASP A 88 -13.96 13.44 14.86
CA ASP A 88 -13.96 13.32 16.33
C ASP A 88 -14.99 12.25 16.80
N GLY A 89 -14.93 11.05 16.21
CA GLY A 89 -15.74 9.91 16.62
C GLY A 89 -14.87 8.88 17.34
N ASP A 90 -15.42 8.22 18.37
CA ASP A 90 -14.78 7.11 19.08
C ASP A 90 -14.11 6.15 18.08
N ILE A 91 -12.78 6.19 18.02
CA ILE A 91 -11.99 5.33 17.11
C ILE A 91 -11.96 3.93 17.73
N ILE A 92 -13.06 3.21 17.61
CA ILE A 92 -13.08 1.77 17.90
C ILE A 92 -12.42 1.10 16.70
N THR A 93 -11.15 0.70 16.89
CA THR A 93 -10.44 -0.05 15.85
C THR A 93 -11.23 -1.32 15.51
N PRO A 94 -11.16 -1.80 14.26
CA PRO A 94 -11.86 -3.02 13.83
C PRO A 94 -11.55 -4.23 14.73
N PHE A 95 -10.34 -4.24 15.29
CA PHE A 95 -9.90 -5.22 16.26
C PHE A 95 -10.66 -5.10 17.59
N SER A 96 -10.73 -3.91 18.20
CA SER A 96 -11.48 -3.70 19.45
C SER A 96 -12.97 -4.01 19.26
N ALA A 97 -13.56 -3.53 18.15
CA ALA A 97 -14.95 -3.81 17.82
C ALA A 97 -15.25 -5.32 17.72
N ALA A 98 -14.33 -6.09 17.13
CA ALA A 98 -14.49 -7.54 17.01
C ALA A 98 -14.37 -8.29 18.34
N PHE A 99 -13.59 -7.77 19.30
CA PHE A 99 -13.49 -8.32 20.64
C PHE A 99 -14.68 -7.96 21.52
N GLU A 100 -15.28 -6.79 21.30
CA GLU A 100 -16.42 -6.28 22.06
C GLU A 100 -17.77 -6.78 21.52
N MET A 101 -17.82 -7.24 20.26
CA MET A 101 -19.03 -7.84 19.69
C MET A 101 -19.42 -9.15 20.37
N LEU A 102 -20.70 -9.26 20.73
CA LEU A 102 -21.26 -10.50 21.24
C LEU A 102 -21.19 -11.60 20.16
N PRO A 103 -20.70 -12.81 20.49
CA PRO A 103 -20.52 -13.89 19.51
C PRO A 103 -21.83 -14.44 18.93
N VAL A 104 -22.98 -14.04 19.48
CA VAL A 104 -24.32 -14.42 19.02
C VAL A 104 -24.80 -13.58 17.83
N ILE A 105 -24.17 -12.43 17.58
CA ILE A 105 -24.54 -11.56 16.45
C ILE A 105 -23.99 -12.18 15.16
N PRO A 106 -24.85 -12.57 14.21
CA PRO A 106 -24.41 -13.18 12.97
C PRO A 106 -23.73 -12.17 12.04
N VAL A 107 -22.75 -12.62 11.28
CA VAL A 107 -21.99 -11.79 10.31
C VAL A 107 -22.82 -11.46 9.05
N TYR A 108 -23.77 -12.32 8.72
CA TYR A 108 -24.71 -12.14 7.63
C TYR A 108 -26.13 -12.27 8.18
N ASP A 109 -27.03 -11.38 7.76
CA ASP A 109 -28.45 -11.46 8.08
C ASP A 109 -29.19 -12.14 6.91
N ASP A 110 -29.62 -13.38 7.12
CA ASP A 110 -30.30 -14.19 6.10
C ASP A 110 -31.68 -13.62 5.72
N SER A 111 -32.24 -12.69 6.50
CA SER A 111 -33.52 -12.03 6.20
C SER A 111 -33.42 -10.97 5.10
N GLN A 112 -32.22 -10.42 4.88
CA GLN A 112 -31.95 -9.41 3.85
C GLN A 112 -31.76 -10.02 2.44
N ALA A 113 -31.55 -11.33 2.31
CA ALA A 113 -31.44 -11.98 1.00
C ALA A 113 -32.81 -12.23 0.34
N GLN A 114 -33.88 -12.32 1.15
CA GLN A 114 -35.23 -12.69 0.69
C GLN A 114 -36.02 -11.50 0.10
N TRP A 115 -35.75 -10.24 0.49
CA TRP A 115 -36.47 -9.08 -0.05
C TRP A 115 -35.99 -8.64 -1.44
N ILE A 116 -34.77 -9.03 -1.84
CA ILE A 116 -34.17 -8.65 -3.13
C ILE A 116 -34.66 -9.57 -4.28
N TRP A 117 -35.10 -10.78 -3.94
CA TRP A 117 -35.57 -11.77 -4.92
C TRP A 117 -37.08 -11.80 -5.15
N ASN A 118 -37.87 -11.03 -4.38
CA ASN A 118 -39.33 -11.05 -4.45
C ASN A 118 -39.95 -9.77 -5.06
N ARG A 119 -39.26 -9.15 -6.02
CA ARG A 119 -39.83 -8.09 -6.87
C ARG A 119 -39.62 -8.41 -8.34
#